data_AF-A0A9N9NPV7-F1
#
_entry.id   AF-A0A9N9NPV7-F1
#
_cell.length_a   1.000
_cell.length_b   1.000
_cell.length_c   1.000
_cell.angle_alpha   90.00
_cell.angle_beta   90.00
_cell.angle_gamma   90.00
#
_symmetry.space_group_name_H-M   'P 1'
#
loop_
_entity.id
_entity.type
_entity.pdbx_description
1 polymer ?
#
loop_
_entity_poly.entity_id
_entity_poly.type
_entity_poly.pdbx_seq_one_letter_code
_entity_poly.pdbx_strand_id
1 'polypeptide(L)'
;MGNKYRIMVDIVLTCRLFKEIETNSKEFTININTGDYIANLKEKICKEVKKTNNEFLDIEADGLSLWKVEIDNNNDDEFSSLVLPNDNLT
;
A
#
# COMPACT_ATOMS: atom_id res chain seq x y z
N MET A 1 33.64 6.28 -12.08
CA MET A 1 32.31 6.89 -12.27
C MET A 1 31.40 5.84 -12.89
N GLY A 2 30.59 5.15 -12.09
CA GLY A 2 29.63 4.15 -12.58
C GLY A 2 28.22 4.70 -12.38
N ASN A 3 27.57 5.10 -13.47
CA ASN A 3 26.13 5.38 -13.44
C ASN A 3 25.42 4.05 -13.18
N LYS A 4 24.91 3.85 -11.96
CA LYS A 4 23.97 2.78 -11.65
C LYS A 4 22.63 3.18 -12.26
N TYR A 5 22.43 2.85 -13.53
CA TYR A 5 21.11 3.01 -14.17
C TYR A 5 20.12 2.16 -13.36
N ARG A 6 19.24 2.82 -12.59
CA ARG A 6 18.05 2.15 -12.05
C ARG A 6 17.16 1.86 -13.24
N ILE A 7 16.99 0.57 -13.55
CA ILE A 7 16.03 0.15 -14.57
C ILE A 7 14.65 0.41 -13.96
N MET A 8 13.99 1.47 -14.45
CA MET A 8 12.60 1.76 -14.13
C MET A 8 11.74 0.74 -14.87
N VAL A 9 10.92 0.01 -14.13
CA VAL A 9 10.08 -1.07 -14.64
C VAL A 9 8.68 -0.93 -14.10
N ASP A 10 7.70 -1.35 -14.89
CA ASP A 10 6.33 -1.48 -14.40
C ASP A 10 6.20 -2.78 -13.61
N ILE A 11 5.66 -2.67 -12.39
CA ILE A 11 5.39 -3.80 -11.51
C ILE A 11 3.94 -3.74 -11.00
N VAL A 12 3.44 -4.91 -10.61
CA VAL A 12 2.13 -5.03 -9.96
C VAL A 12 2.38 -5.22 -8.46
N LEU A 13 1.71 -4.41 -7.64
CA LEU A 13 1.67 -4.60 -6.21
C LEU A 13 0.29 -5.09 -5.78
N THR A 14 0.26 -6.06 -4.87
CA THR A 14 -0.95 -6.40 -4.10
C THR A 14 -0.97 -5.54 -2.85
N CYS A 15 -2.09 -4.87 -2.61
CA CYS A 15 -2.31 -3.98 -1.49
C CYS A 15 -3.48 -4.48 -0.66
N ARG A 16 -3.37 -4.32 0.66
CA ARG A 16 -4.45 -4.54 1.62
C ARG A 16 -4.49 -3.32 2.54
N LEU A 17 -5.68 -2.81 2.82
CA LEU A 17 -5.87 -1.76 3.80
C LEU A 17 -5.86 -2.36 5.21
N PHE A 18 -5.35 -1.62 6.18
CA PHE A 18 -5.46 -2.02 7.57
C PHE A 18 -6.14 -0.89 8.33
N LYS A 19 -7.24 -1.21 9.02
CA LYS A 19 -7.94 -0.30 9.92
C LYS A 19 -8.20 -1.08 11.21
N GLU A 20 -7.90 -0.48 12.36
CA GLU A 20 -8.02 -1.12 13.68
C GLU A 20 -9.42 -1.71 13.98
N ILE A 21 -10.45 -1.33 13.21
CA ILE A 21 -11.85 -1.70 13.42
C ILE A 21 -12.33 -2.78 12.44
N GLU A 22 -11.65 -2.99 11.30
CA GLU A 22 -12.04 -3.99 10.31
C GLU A 22 -10.95 -5.03 10.08
N THR A 23 -11.27 -6.27 10.46
CA THR A 23 -10.37 -7.42 10.43
C THR A 23 -10.07 -7.97 9.04
N ASN A 24 -10.74 -7.51 7.97
CA ASN A 24 -10.57 -8.07 6.62
C ASN A 24 -10.79 -7.02 5.53
N SER A 25 -9.79 -6.19 5.23
CA SER A 25 -9.88 -5.40 4.01
C SER A 25 -9.66 -6.28 2.79
N LYS A 26 -10.49 -6.08 1.78
CA LYS A 26 -10.35 -6.77 0.51
C LYS A 26 -9.05 -6.37 -0.17
N GLU A 27 -8.27 -7.36 -0.61
CA GLU A 27 -7.07 -7.09 -1.40
C GLU A 27 -7.41 -6.47 -2.75
N PHE A 28 -6.52 -5.62 -3.23
CA PHE A 28 -6.59 -5.02 -4.56
C PHE A 28 -5.19 -4.90 -5.15
N THR A 29 -5.12 -4.85 -6.48
CA THR A 29 -3.85 -4.73 -7.19
C THR A 29 -3.71 -3.35 -7.82
N ILE A 30 -2.48 -2.86 -7.86
CA ILE A 30 -2.13 -1.60 -8.51
C ILE A 30 -0.92 -1.78 -9.42
N ASN A 31 -0.95 -1.11 -10.56
CA ASN A 31 0.18 -1.04 -11.48
C ASN A 31 1.00 0.22 -11.19
N ILE A 32 2.29 0.04 -10.93
CA ILE A 32 3.18 1.14 -10.59
C ILE A 32 4.45 1.07 -11.45
N ASN A 33 4.99 2.24 -11.76
CA ASN A 33 6.33 2.31 -12.34
C ASN A 33 7.32 2.50 -11.19
N THR A 34 8.41 1.74 -11.14
CA THR A 34 9.42 1.87 -10.07
C THR A 34 10.21 3.20 -10.14
N GLY A 35 10.03 3.98 -11.20
CA GLY A 35 10.48 5.37 -11.30
C GLY A 35 9.51 6.40 -10.73
N ASP A 36 8.25 6.03 -10.45
CA ASP A 36 7.26 6.94 -9.88
C ASP A 36 7.62 7.34 -8.45
N TYR A 37 7.26 8.57 -8.05
CA TYR A 37 7.40 9.00 -6.66
C TYR A 37 6.39 8.28 -5.75
N ILE A 38 6.72 8.19 -4.47
CA ILE A 38 5.82 7.63 -3.44
C ILE A 38 4.49 8.40 -3.37
N ALA A 39 4.49 9.72 -3.65
CA ALA A 39 3.26 10.51 -3.73
C ALA A 39 2.30 9.95 -4.80
N ASN A 40 2.81 9.65 -6.00
CA ASN A 40 2.03 9.03 -7.08
C ASN A 40 1.49 7.64 -6.69
N LEU A 41 2.29 6.86 -5.94
CA LEU A 41 1.86 5.57 -5.40
C LEU A 41 0.66 5.75 -4.45
N LYS A 42 0.76 6.67 -3.49
CA LYS A 42 -0.30 6.99 -2.53
C LYS A 42 -1.58 7.46 -3.23
N GLU A 43 -1.46 8.34 -4.22
CA GLU A 43 -2.60 8.79 -5.02
C GLU A 43 -3.29 7.65 -5.78
N LYS A 44 -2.51 6.75 -6.38
CA LYS A 44 -3.05 5.56 -7.08
C LYS A 44 -3.80 4.66 -6.10
N ILE A 45 -3.25 4.42 -4.91
CA ILE A 45 -3.92 3.66 -3.85
C ILE A 45 -5.24 4.32 -3.45
N CYS A 46 -5.25 5.61 -3.12
CA CYS A 46 -6.48 6.33 -2.78
C CYS A 46 -7.54 6.24 -3.88
N LYS A 47 -7.15 6.37 -5.15
CA LYS A 47 -8.07 6.26 -6.29
C LYS A 47 -8.72 4.89 -6.38
N GLU A 48 -7.98 3.80 -6.17
CA GLU A 48 -8.56 2.45 -6.19
C GLU A 48 -9.45 2.19 -4.98
N VAL A 49 -9.04 2.64 -3.80
CA VAL A 49 -9.81 2.49 -2.57
C VAL A 49 -11.16 3.21 -2.65
N LYS A 50 -11.19 4.43 -3.21
CA LYS A 50 -12.42 5.20 -3.40
C LYS A 50 -13.40 4.58 -4.40
N LYS A 51 -12.93 3.69 -5.29
CA LYS A 51 -13.81 2.95 -6.22
C LYS A 51 -14.48 1.76 -5.55
N THR A 52 -13.79 1.11 -4.61
CA THR A 52 -14.21 -0.18 -4.06
C THR A 52 -14.96 -0.05 -2.74
N ASN A 53 -14.67 0.97 -1.92
CA ASN A 53 -15.22 1.10 -0.57
C ASN A 53 -15.63 2.54 -0.24
N ASN A 54 -16.92 2.75 0.01
CA ASN A 54 -17.47 4.04 0.46
C ASN A 54 -16.97 4.46 1.87
N GLU A 55 -16.45 3.52 2.67
CA GLU A 55 -15.98 3.79 4.03
C GLU A 55 -14.60 4.47 4.10
N PHE A 56 -13.93 4.60 2.95
CA PHE A 56 -12.60 5.20 2.83
C PHE A 56 -12.59 6.45 1.93
N LEU A 57 -13.75 7.10 1.73
CA LEU A 57 -13.87 8.29 0.89
C LEU A 57 -13.03 9.48 1.39
N ASP A 58 -12.90 9.58 2.71
CA ASP A 58 -12.18 10.66 3.39
C ASP A 58 -10.67 10.42 3.48
N ILE A 59 -10.16 9.28 2.99
CA ILE A 59 -8.71 9.06 2.94
C ILE A 59 -8.09 9.94 1.85
N GLU A 60 -7.10 10.72 2.27
CA GLU A 60 -6.19 11.47 1.41
C GLU A 60 -4.82 10.77 1.30
N ALA A 61 -4.13 11.00 0.20
CA ALA A 61 -2.84 10.38 -0.08
C ALA A 61 -1.81 10.65 1.03
N ASP A 62 -1.82 11.86 1.58
CA ASP A 62 -0.88 12.27 2.62
C ASP A 62 -1.12 11.54 3.95
N GLY A 63 -2.37 11.18 4.25
CA GLY A 63 -2.75 10.40 5.43
C GLY A 63 -2.40 8.92 5.36
N LEU A 64 -1.94 8.41 4.21
CA LEU A 64 -1.55 7.01 4.06
C LEU A 64 -0.14 6.75 4.60
N SER A 65 -0.03 5.83 5.55
CA SER A 65 1.21 5.16 5.89
C SER A 65 1.34 3.87 5.07
N LEU A 66 2.52 3.64 4.50
CA LEU A 66 2.76 2.48 3.63
C LEU A 66 3.81 1.57 4.28
N TRP A 67 3.49 0.28 4.36
CA TRP A 67 4.42 -0.76 4.78
C TRP A 67 4.62 -1.77 3.66
N LYS A 68 5.88 -2.02 3.29
CA LYS A 68 6.23 -3.12 2.39
C LYS A 68 6.45 -4.37 3.24
N VAL A 69 5.72 -5.43 2.93
CA VAL A 69 5.88 -6.76 3.54
C VAL A 69 6.14 -7.80 2.45
N GLU A 70 6.81 -8.89 2.79
CA GLU A 70 7.09 -10.01 1.89
C GLU A 70 6.39 -11.26 2.45
N ILE A 71 5.07 -11.27 2.33
CA ILE A 71 4.18 -12.33 2.84
C ILE A 71 3.44 -12.94 1.67
N ASP A 72 3.18 -14.25 1.73
CA ASP A 72 2.31 -14.91 0.75
C ASP A 72 0.88 -14.38 0.89
N ASN A 73 0.25 -14.00 -0.23
CA ASN A 73 -1.12 -13.49 -0.21
C ASN A 73 -2.14 -14.50 0.36
N ASN A 74 -1.83 -15.80 0.35
CA ASN A 74 -2.70 -16.84 0.93
C ASN A 74 -2.51 -17.02 2.45
N ASN A 75 -1.54 -16.33 3.05
CA ASN A 75 -1.24 -16.44 4.48
C ASN A 75 -1.92 -15.32 5.27
N ASP A 76 -3.25 -15.40 5.38
CA ASP A 76 -4.05 -14.42 6.12
C ASP A 76 -3.69 -14.36 7.61
N ASP A 77 -3.27 -15.49 8.20
CA ASP A 77 -2.82 -15.56 9.59
C ASP A 77 -1.55 -14.73 9.81
N GLU A 78 -0.57 -14.86 8.92
CA GLU A 78 0.67 -14.07 8.97
C GLU A 78 0.37 -12.59 8.75
N PHE A 79 -0.48 -12.23 7.79
CA PHE A 79 -0.90 -10.86 7.58
C PHE A 79 -1.61 -10.27 8.80
N SER A 80 -2.54 -11.02 9.40
CA SER A 80 -3.30 -10.58 10.59
C SER A 80 -2.44 -10.48 11.84
N SER A 81 -1.32 -11.20 11.89
CA SER A 81 -0.34 -11.12 12.98
C SER A 81 0.62 -9.92 12.86
N LEU A 82 0.54 -9.14 11.77
CA LEU A 82 1.40 -7.99 11.57
C LEU A 82 1.15 -6.91 12.62
N VAL A 83 2.15 -6.68 13.45
CA VAL A 83 2.21 -5.50 14.31
C VAL A 83 2.87 -4.38 13.50
N LEU A 84 2.04 -3.51 12.93
CA LEU A 84 2.53 -2.34 12.20
C LEU A 84 3.03 -1.31 13.22
N PRO A 85 4.31 -0.90 13.19
CA PRO A 85 4.80 0.13 14.08
C PRO A 85 4.08 1.44 13.77
N ASN A 86 3.30 1.92 14.74
CA ASN A 86 2.62 3.21 14.65
C ASN A 86 3.62 4.30 15.08
N ASP A 87 4.69 4.47 14.32
CA ASP A 87 5.81 5.38 14.65
C ASP A 87 5.46 6.87 14.44
N ASN A 88 4.27 7.31 14.85
CA ASN A 88 3.88 8.72 14.87
C ASN A 88 2.99 9.07 16.09
N LEU A 89 3.48 8.80 17.30
CA LEU A 89 3.07 9.49 18.52
C LEU A 89 4.30 9.82 19.37
N THR A 90 5.08 10.83 18.95
CA THR A 90 5.94 11.62 19.83
C THR A 90 5.97 13.06 19.38
#